data_AF-A0A0W0ZC94-F1
#
_entry.id   AF-A0A0W0ZC94-F1
#
_cell.length_a   1.000
_cell.length_b   1.000
_cell.length_c   1.000
_cell.angle_alpha   90.00
_cell.angle_beta   90.00
_cell.angle_gamma   90.00
#
_symmetry.space_group_name_H-M   'P 1'
#
loop_
_entity.id
_entity.type
_entity.pdbx_description
1 polymer ?
#
loop_
_entity_poly.entity_id
_entity_poly.type
_entity_poly.pdbx_seq_one_letter_code
_entity_poly.pdbx_strand_id
1 'polypeptide(L)'
;MLNEYYLTDDIEEPVLASSVLSYVTPYVSGKQFHELKTGQISWEAKLDLSNLMPEDARQALLGFIQKQVKKNKYSLLIVHGTQGATNAPPLLKNLINHWLPQIGEVAAFHSAKPSDGGVGAVYVLLKKVSNLPVLTRAEQSTSFLVVETKDMERQRRLAEQQGERRIALVKAREHSNQESQPGLEGELQNSILQHPALDSQRFDGIDSPLNPEPPLNTDARREYDNERRNQEQEKQLRLGNMPKFTNTPKPRGP
;
A
#
# COMPACT_ATOMS: atom_id res chain seq x y z
N MET A 1 4.27 -14.64 27.22
CA MET A 1 5.68 -14.45 26.83
C MET A 1 5.95 -12.96 26.83
N LEU A 2 7.11 -12.51 27.32
CA LEU A 2 7.52 -11.11 27.16
C LEU A 2 7.97 -10.95 25.71
N ASN A 3 7.36 -10.03 24.96
CA ASN A 3 7.86 -9.71 23.63
C ASN A 3 9.24 -9.05 23.80
N GLU A 4 10.28 -9.64 23.22
CA GLU A 4 11.58 -9.00 23.09
C GLU A 4 11.50 -8.00 21.93
N TYR A 5 11.57 -6.72 22.26
CA TYR A 5 11.65 -5.64 21.29
C TYR A 5 13.11 -5.21 21.17
N TYR A 6 13.65 -5.26 19.95
CA TYR A 6 14.91 -4.62 19.60
C TYR A 6 14.57 -3.23 19.06
N LEU A 7 14.85 -2.20 19.87
CA LEU A 7 14.60 -0.82 19.50
C LEU A 7 15.82 -0.24 18.77
N THR A 8 15.61 0.27 17.56
CA THR A 8 16.64 0.95 16.76
C THR A 8 16.85 2.38 17.28
N ASP A 9 18.07 2.91 17.11
CA ASP A 9 18.42 4.28 17.56
C ASP A 9 18.62 5.26 16.38
N ASP A 10 18.35 4.81 15.15
CA ASP A 10 18.57 5.57 13.92
C ASP A 10 17.48 6.62 13.72
N ILE A 11 17.80 7.87 14.06
CA ILE A 11 16.92 9.03 13.92
C ILE A 11 17.21 9.72 12.57
N GLU A 12 16.36 9.49 11.57
CA GLU A 12 16.47 10.15 10.26
C GLU A 12 16.09 11.63 10.33
N GLU A 13 14.97 11.95 10.99
CA GLU A 13 14.44 13.30 11.13
C GLU A 13 14.36 13.72 12.61
N PRO A 14 15.36 14.46 13.12
CA PRO A 14 15.34 14.91 14.51
C PRO A 14 14.29 16.01 14.73
N VAL A 15 13.51 15.84 15.78
CA VAL A 15 12.49 16.78 16.23
C VAL A 15 13.09 17.80 17.22
N LEU A 16 12.64 19.06 17.11
CA LEU A 16 13.09 20.16 17.97
C LEU A 16 12.52 20.05 19.38
N ALA A 17 13.13 20.77 20.32
CA ALA A 17 12.66 20.83 21.72
C ALA A 17 11.23 21.34 21.87
N SER A 18 10.81 22.32 21.06
CA SER A 18 9.46 22.90 21.07
C SER A 18 8.40 22.08 20.34
N SER A 19 8.79 21.10 19.53
CA SER A 19 7.86 20.36 18.66
C SER A 19 6.93 19.45 19.45
N VAL A 20 5.67 19.39 19.07
CA VAL A 20 4.70 18.46 19.67
C VAL A 20 4.87 17.08 19.04
N LEU A 21 4.98 16.06 19.88
CA LEU A 21 4.98 14.66 19.45
C LEU A 21 3.55 14.17 19.32
N SER A 22 3.26 13.43 18.25
CA SER A 22 1.94 12.91 17.94
C SER A 22 2.06 11.67 17.09
N TYR A 23 1.47 10.57 17.55
CA TYR A 23 1.43 9.30 16.84
C TYR A 23 0.14 8.57 17.16
N VAL A 24 -0.44 7.91 16.15
CA VAL A 24 -1.69 7.17 16.30
C VAL A 24 -1.71 6.00 15.33
N THR A 25 -2.11 4.83 15.83
CA THR A 25 -2.39 3.65 14.99
C THR A 25 -3.81 3.73 14.41
N PRO A 26 -4.09 3.10 13.25
CA PRO A 26 -5.40 3.17 12.59
C PRO A 26 -6.56 2.60 13.44
N TYR A 27 -6.25 1.84 14.49
CA TYR A 27 -7.25 1.20 15.37
C TYR A 27 -7.78 2.13 16.46
N VAL A 28 -7.21 3.33 16.64
CA VAL A 28 -7.65 4.29 17.65
C VAL A 28 -8.67 5.24 17.04
N SER A 29 -9.86 5.32 17.65
CA SER A 29 -10.90 6.25 17.19
C SER A 29 -10.45 7.71 17.32
N GLY A 30 -10.86 8.57 16.37
CA GLY A 30 -10.51 9.99 16.39
C GLY A 30 -10.96 10.71 17.67
N LYS A 31 -12.11 10.32 18.24
CA LYS A 31 -12.60 10.82 19.53
C LYS A 31 -11.63 10.50 20.66
N GLN A 32 -11.21 9.25 20.77
CA GLN A 32 -10.28 8.81 21.81
C GLN A 32 -8.90 9.48 21.67
N PHE A 33 -8.42 9.65 20.44
CA PHE A 33 -7.18 10.38 20.20
C PHE A 33 -7.31 11.87 20.58
N HIS A 34 -8.47 12.48 20.33
CA HIS A 34 -8.75 13.85 20.77
C HIS A 34 -8.79 13.98 22.31
N GLU A 35 -9.40 13.03 23.00
CA GLU A 35 -9.40 12.96 24.47
C GLU A 35 -7.97 12.80 25.05
N LEU A 36 -7.10 12.03 24.37
CA LEU A 36 -5.69 11.92 24.71
C LEU A 36 -4.97 13.27 24.55
N LYS A 37 -5.14 13.93 23.40
CA LYS A 37 -4.53 15.24 23.09
C LYS A 37 -4.94 16.33 24.07
N THR A 38 -6.19 16.32 24.50
CA THR A 38 -6.74 17.30 25.47
C THR A 38 -6.43 16.93 26.92
N GLY A 39 -5.83 15.76 27.18
CA GLY A 39 -5.52 15.28 28.52
C GLY A 39 -6.77 14.98 29.36
N GLN A 40 -7.89 14.65 28.71
CA GLN A 40 -9.13 14.20 29.39
C GLN A 40 -8.98 12.75 29.90
N ILE A 41 -8.16 11.95 29.23
CA ILE A 41 -7.82 10.60 29.70
C ILE A 41 -6.81 10.74 30.85
N SER A 42 -7.24 10.40 32.06
CA SER A 42 -6.34 10.38 33.22
C SER A 42 -5.29 9.29 33.06
N TRP A 43 -4.02 9.63 33.27
CA TRP A 43 -2.94 8.67 33.31
C TRP A 43 -2.98 7.88 34.62
N GLU A 44 -2.59 6.61 34.56
CA GLU A 44 -2.68 5.69 35.69
C GLU A 44 -1.31 5.36 36.29
N ALA A 45 -0.24 5.57 35.51
CA ALA A 45 1.12 5.37 35.94
C ALA A 45 2.04 6.35 35.23
N LYS A 46 3.14 6.70 35.90
CA LYS A 46 4.15 7.64 35.43
C LYS A 46 5.52 6.98 35.40
N LEU A 47 6.30 7.29 34.36
CA LEU A 47 7.72 6.98 34.24
C LEU A 47 8.50 8.28 34.04
N ASP A 48 9.63 8.42 34.72
CA ASP A 48 10.55 9.54 34.53
C ASP A 48 11.88 9.01 33.99
N LEU A 49 12.31 9.56 32.86
CA LEU A 49 13.51 9.19 32.12
C LEU A 49 14.49 10.37 32.01
N SER A 50 14.13 11.56 32.54
CA SER A 50 14.82 12.83 32.28
C SER A 50 16.30 12.87 32.67
N ASN A 51 16.74 12.00 33.58
CA ASN A 51 18.12 11.92 34.07
C ASN A 51 18.80 10.58 33.78
N LEU A 52 18.23 9.77 32.88
CA LEU A 52 18.79 8.47 32.51
C LEU A 52 19.63 8.57 31.24
N MET A 53 20.66 7.73 31.14
CA MET A 53 21.36 7.54 29.89
C MET A 53 20.43 6.84 28.88
N PRO A 54 20.63 7.03 27.55
CA PRO A 54 19.78 6.43 26.52
C PRO A 54 19.54 4.92 26.71
N GLU A 55 20.60 4.16 26.98
CA GLU A 55 20.51 2.72 27.18
C GLU A 55 19.66 2.34 28.41
N ASP A 56 19.89 3.00 29.54
CA ASP A 56 19.11 2.79 30.76
C ASP A 56 17.65 3.21 30.56
N ALA A 57 17.42 4.31 29.85
CA ALA A 57 16.10 4.81 29.53
C ALA A 57 15.33 3.83 28.65
N ARG A 58 16.00 3.18 27.68
CA ARG A 58 15.44 2.15 26.81
C ARG A 58 14.96 0.95 27.61
N GLN A 59 15.82 0.44 28.49
CA GLN A 59 15.48 -0.70 29.37
C GLN A 59 14.36 -0.34 30.35
N ALA A 60 14.42 0.85 30.95
CA ALA A 60 13.39 1.35 31.86
C ALA A 60 12.04 1.52 31.16
N LEU A 61 12.03 2.07 29.94
CA LEU A 61 10.84 2.25 29.11
C LEU A 61 10.17 0.92 28.79
N LEU A 62 10.93 -0.05 28.24
CA LEU A 62 10.42 -1.37 27.89
C LEU A 62 9.91 -2.11 29.13
N GLY A 63 10.71 -2.15 30.20
CA GLY A 63 10.33 -2.81 31.45
C GLY A 63 9.09 -2.17 32.09
N PHE A 64 8.97 -0.84 32.03
CA PHE A 64 7.80 -0.12 32.51
C PHE A 64 6.55 -0.47 31.70
N ILE A 65 6.59 -0.35 30.37
CA ILE A 65 5.43 -0.64 29.51
C ILE A 65 4.97 -2.09 29.72
N GLN A 66 5.88 -3.06 29.68
CA GLN A 66 5.56 -4.47 29.91
C GLN A 66 4.93 -4.69 31.29
N LYS A 67 5.44 -4.03 32.34
CA LYS A 67 4.89 -4.10 33.70
C LYS A 67 3.49 -3.51 33.77
N GLN A 68 3.22 -2.41 33.07
CA GLN A 68 1.90 -1.76 33.07
C GLN A 68 0.87 -2.52 32.24
N VAL A 69 1.29 -3.10 31.11
CA VAL A 69 0.46 -4.02 30.31
C VAL A 69 0.03 -5.21 31.17
N LYS A 70 0.94 -5.84 31.92
CA LYS A 70 0.60 -6.93 32.86
C LYS A 70 -0.37 -6.51 33.97
N LYS A 71 -0.37 -5.22 34.33
CA LYS A 71 -1.31 -4.63 35.31
C LYS A 71 -2.63 -4.17 34.68
N ASN A 72 -2.86 -4.45 33.40
CA ASN A 72 -4.01 -3.98 32.63
C ASN A 72 -4.20 -2.45 32.69
N LYS A 73 -3.10 -1.71 32.74
CA LYS A 73 -3.12 -0.24 32.66
C LYS A 73 -3.22 0.20 31.21
N TYR A 74 -3.91 1.31 31.00
CA TYR A 74 -4.31 1.78 29.69
C TYR A 74 -3.67 3.11 29.31
N SER A 75 -3.58 4.04 30.25
CA SER A 75 -3.04 5.38 30.02
C SER A 75 -1.80 5.61 30.88
N LEU A 76 -0.71 6.01 30.25
CA LEU A 76 0.59 6.22 30.87
C LEU A 76 1.10 7.63 30.62
N LEU A 77 1.88 8.16 31.56
CA LEU A 77 2.63 9.40 31.38
C LEU A 77 4.13 9.10 31.39
N ILE A 78 4.83 9.48 30.33
CA ILE A 78 6.27 9.31 30.21
C ILE A 78 6.91 10.69 30.18
N VAL A 79 7.73 10.98 31.18
CA VAL A 79 8.49 12.22 31.28
C VAL A 79 9.90 11.96 30.77
N HIS A 80 10.30 12.67 29.74
CA HIS A 80 11.65 12.58 29.17
C HIS A 80 12.46 13.86 29.38
N GLY A 81 11.80 14.92 29.85
CA GLY A 81 12.41 16.22 30.07
C GLY A 81 12.73 16.96 28.78
N THR A 82 13.18 18.20 28.94
CA THR A 82 13.47 19.12 27.82
C THR A 82 14.97 19.27 27.59
N GLN A 83 15.80 18.48 28.27
CA GLN A 83 17.25 18.66 28.25
C GLN A 83 17.85 18.19 26.92
N GLY A 84 18.11 19.16 26.04
CA GLY A 84 19.17 19.09 25.04
C GLY A 84 20.27 20.07 25.44
N ALA A 85 21.52 19.83 25.02
CA ALA A 85 22.56 20.87 25.11
C ALA A 85 22.07 22.15 24.40
N THR A 86 22.63 23.31 24.77
CA THR A 86 22.11 24.65 24.42
C THR A 86 21.88 24.93 22.93
N ASN A 87 22.28 24.03 22.02
CA ASN A 87 22.01 24.09 20.57
C ASN A 87 21.78 22.70 19.92
N ALA A 88 21.49 21.66 20.70
CA ALA A 88 21.27 20.31 20.18
C ALA A 88 19.81 19.87 20.34
N PRO A 89 19.24 19.14 19.36
CA PRO A 89 17.92 18.56 19.54
C PRO A 89 17.91 17.59 20.73
N PRO A 90 16.84 17.56 21.53
CA PRO A 90 16.78 16.72 22.73
C PRO A 90 16.84 15.24 22.35
N LEU A 91 17.96 14.60 22.67
CA LEU A 91 18.24 13.22 22.28
C LEU A 91 17.14 12.26 22.75
N LEU A 92 16.81 12.30 24.04
CA LEU A 92 15.85 11.36 24.63
C LEU A 92 14.42 11.53 24.09
N LYS A 93 14.03 12.76 23.74
CA LYS A 93 12.75 13.04 23.10
C LYS A 93 12.68 12.39 21.72
N ASN A 94 13.75 12.50 20.93
CA ASN A 94 13.82 11.90 19.61
C ASN A 94 13.81 10.38 19.68
N LEU A 95 14.57 9.81 20.62
CA LEU A 95 14.59 8.37 20.86
C LEU A 95 13.20 7.86 21.26
N ILE A 96 12.50 8.53 22.18
CA ILE A 96 11.13 8.12 22.58
C ILE A 96 10.15 8.21 21.42
N ASN A 97 10.24 9.26 20.60
CA ASN A 97 9.41 9.39 19.40
C ASN A 97 9.63 8.22 18.43
N HIS A 98 10.87 7.73 18.34
CA HIS A 98 11.24 6.62 17.46
C HIS A 98 10.94 5.24 18.07
N TRP A 99 11.15 5.05 19.37
CA TRP A 99 10.97 3.79 20.07
C TRP A 99 9.50 3.44 20.32
N LEU A 100 8.66 4.40 20.73
CA LEU A 100 7.26 4.12 21.08
C LEU A 100 6.46 3.46 19.94
N PRO A 101 6.57 3.88 18.66
CA PRO A 101 5.91 3.20 17.54
C PRO A 101 6.34 1.74 17.32
N GLN A 102 7.56 1.38 17.71
CA GLN A 102 8.09 0.03 17.53
C GLN A 102 7.55 -0.95 18.59
N ILE A 103 7.02 -0.43 19.69
CA ILE A 103 6.43 -1.23 20.76
C ILE A 103 5.01 -1.60 20.36
N GLY A 104 4.80 -2.89 20.09
CA GLY A 104 3.52 -3.40 19.58
C GLY A 104 2.33 -3.15 20.51
N GLU A 105 2.55 -2.95 21.80
CA GLU A 105 1.51 -2.63 22.78
C GLU A 105 1.10 -1.15 22.79
N VAL A 106 1.85 -0.26 22.14
CA VAL A 106 1.51 1.16 22.06
C VAL A 106 0.47 1.38 20.95
N ALA A 107 -0.63 2.05 21.29
CA ALA A 107 -1.73 2.35 20.37
C ALA A 107 -1.67 3.79 19.83
N ALA A 108 -1.31 4.74 20.69
CA ALA A 108 -1.16 6.15 20.33
C ALA A 108 -0.32 6.86 21.40
N PHE A 109 0.28 7.98 21.03
CA PHE A 109 0.86 8.90 22.00
C PHE A 109 0.80 10.36 21.54
N HIS A 110 0.79 11.28 22.49
CA HIS A 110 0.78 12.72 22.21
C HIS A 110 1.51 13.47 23.33
N SER A 111 2.19 14.58 23.03
CA SER A 111 2.80 15.42 24.07
C SER A 111 1.77 15.83 25.12
N ALA A 112 2.19 15.87 26.37
CA ALA A 112 1.32 16.16 27.50
C ALA A 112 0.89 17.63 27.51
N LYS A 113 -0.15 17.94 28.29
CA LYS A 113 -0.55 19.34 28.55
C LYS A 113 0.50 20.04 29.43
N PRO A 114 0.58 21.37 29.42
CA PRO A 114 1.55 22.12 30.24
C PRO A 114 1.54 21.74 31.73
N SER A 115 0.37 21.44 32.30
CA SER A 115 0.23 21.04 33.71
C SER A 115 0.93 19.71 34.06
N ASP A 116 1.11 18.81 33.08
CA ASP A 116 1.66 17.47 33.27
C ASP A 116 3.07 17.32 32.67
N GLY A 117 3.72 18.44 32.31
CA GLY A 117 5.08 18.48 31.77
C GLY A 117 5.19 18.98 30.32
N GLY A 118 4.06 19.27 29.67
CA GLY A 118 4.04 19.89 28.34
C GLY A 118 4.81 19.07 27.30
N VAL A 119 5.68 19.75 26.56
CA VAL A 119 6.51 19.14 25.51
C VAL A 119 7.62 18.22 26.06
N GLY A 120 7.92 18.30 27.36
CA GLY A 120 8.88 17.43 28.05
C GLY A 120 8.29 16.10 28.53
N ALA A 121 7.01 15.85 28.26
CA ALA A 121 6.31 14.63 28.63
C ALA A 121 5.32 14.21 27.54
N VAL A 122 4.94 12.94 27.54
CA VAL A 122 4.08 12.32 26.54
C VAL A 122 3.04 11.44 27.23
N TYR A 123 1.78 11.59 26.86
CA TYR A 123 0.74 10.62 27.18
C TYR A 123 0.81 9.46 26.21
N VAL A 124 0.82 8.23 26.73
CA VAL A 124 0.87 7.01 25.95
C VAL A 124 -0.37 6.16 26.23
N LEU A 125 -1.04 5.78 25.17
CA LEU A 125 -2.20 4.91 25.16
C LEU A 125 -1.74 3.49 24.82
N LEU A 126 -2.03 2.52 25.68
CA LEU A 126 -1.73 1.11 25.43
C LEU A 126 -2.90 0.41 24.72
N LYS A 127 -2.61 -0.60 23.91
CA LYS A 127 -3.62 -1.45 23.30
C LYS A 127 -4.34 -2.22 24.40
N LYS A 128 -5.65 -2.02 24.48
CA LYS A 128 -6.50 -2.83 25.36
C LYS A 128 -6.64 -4.22 24.72
N VAL A 129 -6.56 -5.28 25.54
CA VAL A 129 -6.73 -6.66 25.08
C VAL A 129 -8.09 -6.88 24.37
N SER A 130 -9.11 -6.08 24.71
CA SER A 130 -10.42 -6.09 24.03
C SER A 130 -10.45 -5.39 22.67
N ASN A 131 -9.44 -4.58 22.34
CA ASN A 131 -9.30 -3.85 21.08
C ASN A 131 -8.31 -4.54 20.13
N LEU A 132 -7.72 -5.68 20.52
CA LEU A 132 -7.19 -6.58 19.52
C LEU A 132 -8.35 -6.89 18.58
N PRO A 133 -8.18 -6.74 17.26
CA PRO A 133 -9.18 -7.24 16.34
C PRO A 133 -9.42 -8.68 16.80
N VAL A 134 -10.67 -8.98 17.21
CA VAL A 134 -11.13 -10.35 17.11
C VAL A 134 -10.71 -10.73 15.72
N LEU A 135 -9.77 -11.67 15.59
CA LEU A 135 -9.57 -12.37 14.35
C LEU A 135 -10.95 -12.97 14.11
N THR A 136 -11.82 -12.22 13.42
CA THR A 136 -13.00 -12.74 12.79
C THR A 136 -12.44 -13.95 12.09
N ARG A 137 -12.89 -15.14 12.49
CA ARG A 137 -12.45 -16.42 11.95
C ARG A 137 -12.59 -16.37 10.42
N ALA A 138 -11.54 -15.89 9.80
CA ALA A 138 -11.24 -15.64 8.42
C ALA A 138 -9.73 -15.61 8.50
N GLU A 139 -9.03 -16.73 8.38
CA GLU A 139 -9.14 -17.70 7.30
C GLU A 139 -8.93 -19.11 7.85
N GLN A 140 -10.02 -19.85 8.08
CA GLN A 140 -9.93 -21.28 7.83
C GLN A 140 -10.20 -21.45 6.34
N SER A 141 -9.11 -21.63 5.58
CA SER A 141 -9.05 -22.36 4.32
C SER A 141 -10.41 -22.58 3.63
N THR A 142 -10.90 -21.59 2.92
CA THR A 142 -11.78 -21.83 1.78
C THR A 142 -11.14 -21.16 0.59
N SER A 143 -10.59 -22.01 -0.28
CA SER A 143 -10.04 -21.74 -1.61
C SER A 143 -10.34 -20.36 -2.20
N PHE A 144 -9.28 -19.70 -2.68
CA PHE A 144 -9.27 -18.47 -3.50
C PHE A 144 -10.07 -18.56 -4.83
N LEU A 145 -10.79 -19.65 -5.07
CA LEU A 145 -11.56 -19.86 -6.29
C LEU A 145 -13.06 -19.72 -6.01
N VAL A 146 -13.65 -18.79 -6.76
CA VAL A 146 -15.08 -18.58 -7.06
C VAL A 146 -15.85 -17.76 -6.02
N VAL A 147 -15.81 -16.44 -6.20
CA VAL A 147 -17.03 -15.64 -6.07
C VAL A 147 -17.45 -15.26 -7.48
N GLU A 148 -18.25 -16.13 -8.12
CA GLU A 148 -19.10 -15.67 -9.21
C GLU A 148 -20.02 -14.60 -8.63
N THR A 149 -19.81 -13.34 -9.00
CA THR A 149 -20.72 -12.26 -8.61
C THR A 149 -22.06 -12.48 -9.31
N LYS A 150 -23.17 -12.12 -8.67
CA LYS A 150 -24.52 -12.24 -9.26
C LYS A 150 -24.64 -11.53 -10.62
N ASP A 151 -23.80 -10.53 -10.86
CA ASP A 151 -23.70 -9.81 -12.12
C ASP A 151 -23.11 -10.67 -13.24
N MET A 152 -22.11 -11.51 -12.96
CA MET A 152 -21.56 -12.47 -13.92
C MET A 152 -22.57 -13.56 -14.29
N GLU A 153 -23.36 -14.05 -13.31
CA GLU A 153 -24.40 -15.03 -13.60
C GLU A 153 -25.55 -14.42 -14.42
N ARG A 154 -25.90 -13.16 -14.17
CA ARG A 154 -26.87 -12.42 -15.00
C ARG A 154 -26.35 -12.23 -16.42
N GLN A 155 -25.09 -11.87 -16.61
CA GLN A 155 -24.46 -11.74 -17.93
C GLN A 155 -24.44 -13.07 -18.68
N ARG A 156 -24.12 -14.17 -17.99
CA ARG A 156 -24.15 -15.52 -18.56
C ARG A 156 -25.54 -15.92 -19.06
N ARG A 157 -26.60 -15.66 -18.28
CA ARG A 157 -27.99 -15.95 -18.68
C ARG A 157 -28.43 -15.11 -19.88
N LEU A 158 -28.00 -13.86 -19.96
CA LEU A 158 -28.30 -12.99 -21.10
C LEU A 158 -27.59 -13.47 -22.38
N ALA A 159 -26.32 -13.88 -22.28
CA ALA A 159 -25.57 -14.44 -23.40
C ALA A 159 -26.16 -15.77 -23.90
N GLU A 160 -26.66 -16.62 -23.00
CA GLU A 160 -27.39 -17.86 -23.34
C GLU A 160 -28.73 -17.56 -24.05
N GLN A 161 -29.49 -16.55 -23.61
CA GLN A 161 -30.72 -16.11 -24.28
C GLN A 161 -30.46 -15.47 -25.65
N GLN A 162 -29.31 -14.81 -25.82
CA GLN A 162 -28.88 -14.22 -27.09
C GLN A 162 -28.29 -15.26 -28.06
N GLY A 163 -28.22 -16.54 -27.68
CA GLY A 163 -27.89 -17.65 -28.57
C GLY A 163 -26.42 -17.73 -28.99
N GLU A 164 -25.51 -17.10 -28.25
CA GLU A 164 -24.08 -17.03 -28.60
C GLU A 164 -23.30 -18.35 -28.41
N ARG A 165 -24.00 -19.48 -28.19
CA ARG A 165 -23.38 -20.81 -28.22
C ARG A 165 -24.12 -21.73 -29.18
N ARG A 166 -23.63 -21.82 -30.42
CA ARG A 166 -23.85 -22.99 -31.27
C ARG A 166 -22.98 -24.12 -30.72
N ILE A 167 -23.56 -25.05 -29.97
CA ILE A 167 -22.86 -26.28 -29.59
C ILE A 167 -22.74 -27.11 -30.88
N ALA A 168 -21.52 -27.25 -31.40
CA ALA A 168 -21.27 -28.13 -32.54
C ALA A 168 -21.46 -29.59 -32.11
N LEU A 169 -22.17 -30.39 -32.92
CA LEU A 169 -22.34 -31.82 -32.70
C LEU A 169 -21.03 -32.55 -33.03
N VAL A 170 -20.29 -33.00 -32.02
CA VAL A 170 -19.01 -33.70 -32.21
C VAL A 170 -19.26 -35.18 -32.48
N LYS A 171 -18.75 -35.66 -33.62
CA LYS A 171 -18.68 -37.08 -33.98
C LYS A 171 -17.27 -37.57 -33.63
N ALA A 172 -17.14 -38.30 -32.52
CA ALA A 172 -15.84 -38.83 -32.10
C ALA A 172 -15.41 -39.97 -33.03
N ARG A 173 -14.29 -39.79 -33.74
CA ARG A 173 -13.44 -40.88 -34.19
C ARG A 173 -12.12 -40.75 -33.43
N GLU A 174 -11.80 -41.77 -32.66
CA GLU A 174 -10.47 -41.95 -32.08
C GLU A 174 -9.46 -42.11 -33.22
N HIS A 175 -8.35 -41.39 -33.17
CA HIS A 175 -7.04 -41.91 -33.57
C HIS A 175 -5.93 -41.06 -32.96
N SER A 176 -4.95 -41.77 -32.40
CA SER A 176 -3.64 -41.32 -31.96
C SER A 176 -2.73 -40.94 -33.14
N ASN A 177 -2.02 -39.82 -33.02
CA ASN A 177 -0.59 -39.65 -33.36
C ASN A 177 -0.28 -38.16 -33.46
N GLN A 178 0.66 -37.69 -32.65
CA GLN A 178 1.59 -36.58 -32.95
C GLN A 178 2.71 -36.68 -31.90
N GLU A 179 3.94 -36.99 -32.32
CA GLU A 179 4.96 -36.07 -32.86
C GLU A 179 5.51 -35.10 -31.82
N SER A 180 6.85 -35.02 -31.86
CA SER A 180 7.80 -34.56 -30.84
C SER A 180 7.61 -33.11 -30.40
N GLN A 181 7.77 -32.86 -29.10
CA GLN A 181 7.77 -31.50 -28.53
C GLN A 181 9.05 -30.72 -28.85
N PRO A 182 8.98 -29.43 -29.21
CA PRO A 182 10.13 -28.53 -29.13
C PRO A 182 10.35 -28.08 -27.66
N GLY A 183 11.62 -27.98 -27.25
CA GLY A 183 12.02 -27.79 -25.85
C GLY A 183 11.77 -26.41 -25.24
N LEU A 184 11.79 -26.40 -23.90
CA LEU A 184 11.41 -25.35 -22.95
C LEU A 184 11.98 -23.92 -23.15
N GLU A 185 13.02 -23.74 -23.96
CA GLU A 185 13.62 -22.40 -24.15
C GLU A 185 12.88 -21.54 -25.19
N GLY A 186 12.11 -22.13 -26.11
CA GLY A 186 11.33 -21.38 -27.11
C GLY A 186 10.00 -20.83 -26.59
N GLU A 187 9.44 -21.41 -25.53
CA GLU A 187 8.12 -21.01 -24.98
C GLU A 187 8.19 -19.73 -24.14
N LEU A 188 9.31 -19.51 -23.43
CA LEU A 188 9.50 -18.33 -22.57
C LEU A 188 9.61 -17.03 -23.36
N GLN A 189 10.26 -17.06 -24.54
CA GLN A 189 10.39 -15.87 -25.39
C GLN A 189 9.06 -15.48 -26.02
N ASN A 190 8.24 -16.45 -26.41
CA ASN A 190 6.91 -16.18 -26.97
C ASN A 190 5.90 -15.68 -25.92
N SER A 191 6.09 -16.05 -24.65
CA SER A 191 5.18 -15.67 -23.57
C SER A 191 5.45 -14.26 -23.01
N ILE A 192 6.69 -13.75 -23.10
CA ILE A 192 7.03 -12.38 -22.69
C ILE A 192 6.46 -11.32 -23.65
N LEU A 193 6.28 -11.67 -24.92
CA LEU A 193 5.70 -10.79 -25.96
C LEU A 193 4.16 -10.76 -25.94
N GLN A 194 3.49 -11.65 -25.19
CA GLN A 194 2.02 -11.75 -25.17
C GLN A 194 1.37 -11.15 -23.90
N HIS A 195 2.13 -10.40 -23.10
CA HIS A 195 1.62 -9.83 -21.85
C HIS A 195 0.80 -8.54 -22.12
N PRO A 196 -0.46 -8.45 -21.68
CA PRO A 196 -1.39 -7.39 -22.11
C PRO A 196 -0.97 -5.95 -21.74
N ALA A 197 -0.04 -5.78 -20.79
CA ALA A 197 0.52 -4.49 -20.41
C ALA A 197 1.81 -4.11 -21.18
N LEU A 198 2.43 -5.08 -21.86
CA LEU A 198 3.73 -4.94 -22.55
C LEU A 198 3.63 -5.20 -24.06
N ASP A 199 2.49 -5.72 -24.54
CA ASP A 199 2.19 -6.03 -25.95
C ASP A 199 2.14 -4.77 -26.85
N SER A 200 1.96 -3.60 -26.25
CA SER A 200 1.93 -2.33 -26.98
C SER A 200 3.08 -1.44 -26.51
N GLN A 201 4.18 -1.37 -27.27
CA GLN A 201 5.08 -0.23 -27.19
C GLN A 201 4.28 1.01 -27.61
N ARG A 202 3.82 1.79 -26.63
CA ARG A 202 3.03 3.01 -26.88
C ARG A 202 3.98 4.10 -27.37
N PHE A 203 3.68 4.65 -28.54
CA PHE A 203 4.48 5.69 -29.17
C PHE A 203 4.34 7.05 -28.43
N ASP A 204 5.13 7.24 -27.39
CA ASP A 204 5.20 8.50 -26.63
C ASP A 204 5.95 9.61 -27.39
N GLY A 205 6.55 9.29 -28.54
CA GLY A 205 7.11 10.26 -29.49
C GLY A 205 8.54 10.72 -29.19
N ILE A 206 9.28 9.99 -28.34
CA ILE A 206 10.66 10.35 -27.96
C ILE A 206 11.70 9.30 -28.38
N ASP A 207 11.34 8.10 -28.82
CA ASP A 207 12.34 7.11 -29.22
C ASP A 207 12.58 7.04 -30.74
N SER A 208 13.80 7.43 -31.11
CA SER A 208 14.46 7.15 -32.40
C SER A 208 14.73 5.64 -32.56
N PRO A 209 14.95 5.14 -33.80
CA PRO A 209 14.37 3.89 -34.28
C PRO A 209 15.10 2.65 -33.76
N LEU A 210 14.50 1.95 -32.80
CA LEU A 210 14.83 0.55 -32.50
C LEU A 210 14.19 -0.42 -33.50
N ASN A 211 13.22 0.02 -34.30
CA ASN A 211 12.61 -0.77 -35.36
C ASN A 211 12.70 -0.01 -36.71
N PRO A 212 13.57 -0.44 -37.64
CA PRO A 212 13.70 0.23 -38.93
C PRO A 212 12.43 0.09 -39.75
N GLU A 213 12.12 1.10 -40.56
CA GLU A 213 10.95 1.07 -41.44
C GLU A 213 11.05 -0.11 -42.43
N PRO A 214 9.98 -0.93 -42.56
CA PRO A 214 9.98 -2.03 -43.52
C PRO A 214 10.02 -1.51 -44.97
N PRO A 215 10.58 -2.31 -45.91
CA PRO A 215 10.75 -1.90 -47.29
C PRO A 215 9.41 -1.65 -48.00
N LEU A 216 9.42 -0.63 -48.88
CA LEU A 216 8.29 -0.22 -49.70
C LEU A 216 7.85 -1.38 -50.62
N ASN A 217 6.55 -1.70 -50.69
CA ASN A 217 5.89 -2.87 -51.34
C ASN A 217 5.78 -4.18 -50.55
N THR A 218 6.02 -4.19 -49.23
CA THR A 218 5.68 -5.35 -48.39
C THR A 218 4.34 -5.17 -47.69
N ASP A 219 3.63 -6.28 -47.41
CA ASP A 219 2.44 -6.24 -46.55
C ASP A 219 2.79 -5.67 -45.16
N ALA A 220 4.00 -5.96 -44.68
CA ALA A 220 4.56 -5.39 -43.46
C ALA A 220 4.61 -3.85 -43.48
N ARG A 221 4.83 -3.21 -44.65
CA ARG A 221 4.78 -1.75 -44.76
C ARG A 221 3.36 -1.20 -44.62
N ARG A 222 2.38 -1.86 -45.24
CA ARG A 222 0.96 -1.47 -45.12
C ARG A 222 0.50 -1.58 -43.67
N GLU A 223 0.92 -2.64 -42.97
CA GLU A 223 0.62 -2.86 -41.55
C GLU A 223 1.31 -1.81 -40.66
N TYR A 224 2.59 -1.55 -40.87
CA TYR A 224 3.34 -0.49 -40.16
C TYR A 224 2.66 0.89 -40.29
N ASP A 225 2.24 1.27 -41.51
CA ASP A 225 1.59 2.56 -41.74
C ASP A 225 0.14 2.62 -41.21
N ASN A 226 -0.56 1.48 -41.11
CA ASN A 226 -1.87 1.36 -40.47
C ASN A 226 -1.75 1.50 -38.95
N GLU A 227 -0.79 0.79 -38.37
CA GLU A 227 -0.57 0.73 -36.93
C GLU A 227 -0.10 2.08 -36.39
N ARG A 228 0.80 2.76 -37.11
CA ARG A 228 1.20 4.14 -36.80
C ARG A 228 0.01 5.10 -36.75
N ARG A 229 -0.91 5.02 -37.71
CA ARG A 229 -2.14 5.84 -37.73
C ARG A 229 -3.07 5.53 -36.56
N ASN A 230 -3.24 4.25 -36.21
CA ASN A 230 -4.07 3.85 -35.08
C ASN A 230 -3.50 4.36 -33.75
N GLN A 231 -2.19 4.25 -33.56
CA GLN A 231 -1.52 4.76 -32.35
C GLN A 231 -1.62 6.28 -32.24
N GLU A 232 -1.48 7.01 -33.35
CA GLU A 232 -1.66 8.45 -33.37
C GLU A 232 -3.10 8.86 -33.07
N GLN A 233 -4.08 8.13 -33.60
CA GLN A 233 -5.49 8.34 -33.29
C GLN A 233 -5.80 8.07 -31.81
N GLU A 234 -5.27 6.99 -31.25
CA GLU A 234 -5.40 6.67 -29.83
C GLU A 234 -4.75 7.76 -28.94
N LYS A 235 -3.57 8.25 -29.33
CA LYS A 235 -2.88 9.37 -28.66
C LYS A 235 -3.73 10.63 -28.65
N GLN A 236 -4.37 10.97 -29.78
CA GLN A 236 -5.27 12.11 -29.86
C GLN A 236 -6.51 11.94 -28.96
N LEU A 237 -7.12 10.75 -28.95
CA LEU A 237 -8.23 10.44 -28.06
C LEU A 237 -7.83 10.57 -26.58
N ARG A 238 -6.64 10.09 -26.20
CA ARG A 238 -6.14 10.17 -24.82
C ARG A 238 -5.84 11.60 -24.38
N LEU A 239 -5.37 12.44 -25.29
CA LEU A 239 -5.20 13.88 -25.07
C LEU A 239 -6.53 14.65 -25.06
N GLY A 240 -7.67 13.96 -25.23
CA GLY A 240 -9.01 14.58 -25.25
C GLY A 240 -9.39 15.24 -26.57
N ASN A 241 -8.55 15.11 -27.60
CA ASN A 241 -8.80 15.63 -28.93
C ASN A 241 -9.64 14.61 -29.72
N MET A 242 -10.95 14.57 -29.47
CA MET A 242 -11.84 13.71 -30.25
C MET A 242 -11.91 14.17 -31.72
N PRO A 243 -11.73 13.27 -32.70
CA PRO A 243 -11.96 13.60 -34.09
C PRO A 243 -13.42 14.01 -34.27
N LYS A 244 -13.65 15.21 -34.81
CA LYS A 244 -14.99 15.71 -35.11
C LYS A 244 -15.55 14.89 -36.27
N PHE A 245 -16.41 13.92 -35.97
CA PHE A 245 -17.18 13.21 -36.99
C PHE A 245 -18.24 14.15 -37.56
N THR A 246 -17.96 14.70 -38.73
CA THR A 246 -18.97 15.43 -39.52
C THR A 246 -19.63 14.44 -40.46
N ASN A 247 -20.96 14.26 -40.37
CA ASN A 247 -21.73 13.41 -41.30
C ASN A 247 -21.91 14.03 -42.69
N THR A 248 -21.24 15.15 -42.98
CA THR A 248 -21.19 15.72 -44.33
C THR A 248 -20.26 14.86 -45.19
N PRO A 249 -20.76 14.18 -46.24
CA PRO A 249 -19.88 13.50 -47.18
C PRO A 249 -18.94 14.54 -47.78
N LYS A 250 -17.63 14.35 -47.59
CA LYS A 250 -16.63 15.21 -48.23
C LYS A 250 -16.84 15.12 -49.75
N PRO A 251 -16.98 16.23 -50.48
CA PRO A 251 -17.02 16.17 -51.93
C PRO A 251 -15.71 15.53 -52.40
N ARG A 252 -15.80 14.52 -53.27
CA ARG A 252 -14.62 14.09 -54.03
C ARG A 252 -14.16 15.32 -54.82
N GLY A 253 -12.91 15.73 -54.60
CA GLY A 253 -12.29 16.79 -55.37
C GLY A 253 -12.27 16.44 -56.87
N PRO A 254 -11.95 17.43 -57.72
CA PRO A 254 -11.92 17.26 -59.17
C PRO A 254 -10.95 16.17 -59.62
#